data_AF-A0A432XYT3-F1
#
_entry.id   AF-A0A432XYT3-F1
#
_cell.length_a   1.000
_cell.length_b   1.000
_cell.length_c   1.000
_cell.angle_alpha   90.00
_cell.angle_beta   90.00
_cell.angle_gamma   90.00
#
_symmetry.space_group_name_H-M   'P 1'
#
loop_
_entity.id
_entity.type
_entity.pdbx_description
1 polymer ?
#
loop_
_entity_poly.entity_id
_entity_poly.type
_entity_poly.pdbx_seq_one_letter_code
_entity_poly.pdbx_strand_id
1 'polypeptide(L)'
;MGKSYQQHFGQRGSAYDRAMLQFPAARQQEFEQVIAAAQLSPNMTVAYVPAGGGYLRPYLPAGVVYLAHEPCASFTNHGAVPGTITRERFFLDQGTLNELEHAGFIIEQCHRNDFHWSFPDRQSMAAFCHQLFDIQKSTPADTLRSIETQLGVTENTDGSVGMHWSLMTIAAVTPC
;
A
#
# COMPACT_ATOMS: atom_id res chain seq x y z
N MET A 1 20.79 -20.87 9.25
CA MET A 1 21.28 -19.74 8.43
C MET A 1 20.05 -19.07 7.80
N GLY A 2 19.64 -17.91 8.30
CA GLY A 2 18.45 -17.20 7.77
C GLY A 2 18.77 -16.54 6.43
N LYS A 3 17.85 -16.59 5.47
CA LYS A 3 18.03 -15.89 4.18
C LYS A 3 18.07 -14.38 4.43
N SER A 4 18.84 -13.64 3.63
CA SER A 4 18.85 -12.17 3.72
C SER A 4 17.50 -11.58 3.30
N TYR A 5 17.16 -10.38 3.80
CA TYR A 5 15.89 -9.70 3.49
C TYR A 5 15.65 -9.56 1.97
N GLN A 6 16.71 -9.23 1.21
CA GLN A 6 16.66 -9.15 -0.26
C GLN A 6 16.23 -10.47 -0.90
N GLN A 7 16.62 -11.63 -0.35
CA GLN A 7 16.24 -12.93 -0.89
C GLN A 7 14.78 -13.30 -0.55
N HIS A 8 14.27 -12.89 0.61
CA HIS A 8 12.85 -13.09 0.97
C HIS A 8 11.92 -12.17 0.18
N PHE A 9 12.27 -10.89 0.01
CA PHE A 9 11.50 -9.95 -0.80
C PHE A 9 11.70 -10.14 -2.30
N GLY A 10 12.80 -10.79 -2.71
CA GLY A 10 13.04 -11.20 -4.08
C GLY A 10 11.86 -12.02 -4.66
N GLN A 11 11.50 -13.08 -3.93
CA GLN A 11 10.42 -13.99 -4.30
C GLN A 11 9.03 -13.33 -4.07
N ARG A 12 8.83 -12.68 -2.92
CA ARG A 12 7.55 -12.03 -2.56
C ARG A 12 7.20 -10.85 -3.47
N GLY A 13 8.19 -10.02 -3.83
CA GLY A 13 8.01 -8.88 -4.73
C GLY A 13 7.45 -9.30 -6.09
N SER A 14 7.86 -10.47 -6.61
CA SER A 14 7.32 -11.01 -7.86
C SER A 14 5.85 -11.42 -7.76
N ALA A 15 5.41 -11.96 -6.62
CA ALA A 15 4.02 -12.37 -6.41
C ALA A 15 3.11 -11.16 -6.18
N TYR A 16 3.61 -10.20 -5.39
CA TYR A 16 2.96 -8.91 -5.20
C TYR A 16 2.79 -8.15 -6.52
N ASP A 17 3.85 -8.04 -7.33
CA ASP A 17 3.81 -7.34 -8.60
C ASP A 17 2.81 -7.99 -9.57
N ARG A 18 2.84 -9.32 -9.68
CA ARG A 18 1.84 -10.07 -10.45
C ARG A 18 0.41 -9.79 -9.98
N ALA A 19 0.16 -9.78 -8.68
CA ALA A 19 -1.17 -9.50 -8.13
C ALA A 19 -1.66 -8.09 -8.52
N MET A 20 -0.79 -7.08 -8.36
CA MET A 20 -1.12 -5.69 -8.70
C MET A 20 -1.32 -5.48 -10.21
N LEU A 21 -0.55 -6.17 -11.06
CA LEU A 21 -0.71 -6.12 -12.51
C LEU A 21 -1.96 -6.86 -12.99
N GLN A 22 -2.31 -7.98 -12.35
CA GLN A 22 -3.50 -8.76 -12.69
C GLN A 22 -4.80 -8.07 -12.26
N PHE A 23 -4.77 -7.34 -11.13
CA PHE A 23 -5.94 -6.66 -10.56
C PHE A 23 -5.64 -5.18 -10.28
N PRO A 24 -5.40 -4.35 -11.31
CA PRO A 24 -4.92 -2.97 -11.14
C PRO A 24 -5.91 -2.05 -10.43
N ALA A 25 -7.21 -2.34 -10.51
CA ALA A 25 -8.27 -1.55 -9.86
C ALA A 25 -8.53 -1.98 -8.40
N ALA A 26 -7.93 -3.08 -7.92
CA ALA A 26 -8.28 -3.67 -6.63
C ALA A 26 -8.13 -2.71 -5.45
N ARG A 27 -7.12 -1.84 -5.51
CA ARG A 27 -6.73 -0.92 -4.43
C ARG A 27 -6.98 0.55 -4.77
N GLN A 28 -7.84 0.82 -5.74
CA GLN A 28 -8.11 2.19 -6.21
C GLN A 28 -8.51 3.13 -5.06
N GLN A 29 -9.49 2.75 -4.25
CA GLN A 29 -9.95 3.58 -3.12
C GLN A 29 -8.83 3.84 -2.11
N GLU A 30 -7.95 2.85 -1.89
CA GLU A 30 -6.82 2.99 -0.99
C GLU A 30 -5.81 4.04 -1.46
N PHE A 31 -5.55 4.10 -2.77
CA PHE A 31 -4.62 5.07 -3.34
C PHE A 31 -5.23 6.47 -3.40
N GLU A 32 -6.49 6.57 -3.83
CA GLU A 32 -7.20 7.84 -3.95
C GLU A 32 -7.29 8.59 -2.62
N GLN A 33 -7.63 7.90 -1.52
CA GLN A 33 -7.72 8.55 -0.21
C GLN A 33 -6.35 9.07 0.29
N VAL A 34 -5.25 8.38 -0.03
CA VAL A 34 -3.91 8.77 0.42
C VAL A 34 -3.48 10.02 -0.34
N ILE A 35 -3.76 10.08 -1.64
CA ILE A 35 -3.51 11.29 -2.44
C ILE A 35 -4.38 12.45 -1.98
N ALA A 36 -5.66 12.20 -1.67
CA ALA A 36 -6.56 13.23 -1.17
C ALA A 36 -6.07 13.81 0.17
N ALA A 37 -5.64 12.96 1.11
CA ALA A 37 -5.10 13.38 2.40
C ALA A 37 -3.78 14.17 2.26
N ALA A 38 -2.96 13.84 1.26
CA ALA A 38 -1.69 14.52 1.02
C ALA A 38 -1.83 15.94 0.45
N GLN A 39 -3.02 16.33 -0.03
CA GLN A 39 -3.33 17.68 -0.55
C GLN A 39 -2.28 18.22 -1.55
N LEU A 40 -1.83 17.34 -2.45
CA LEU A 40 -0.75 17.65 -3.38
C LEU A 40 -1.16 18.73 -4.40
N SER A 41 -0.28 19.70 -4.62
CA SER A 41 -0.44 20.78 -5.61
C SER A 41 0.61 20.68 -6.72
N PRO A 42 0.35 21.25 -7.91
CA PRO A 42 1.36 21.35 -8.97
C PRO A 42 2.66 21.96 -8.46
N ASN A 43 3.79 21.48 -8.97
CA ASN A 43 5.16 21.81 -8.60
C ASN A 43 5.64 21.31 -7.23
N MET A 44 4.80 20.61 -6.44
CA MET A 44 5.29 19.88 -5.27
C MET A 44 6.17 18.70 -5.70
N THR A 45 7.22 18.43 -4.93
CA THR A 45 8.03 17.22 -5.08
C THR A 45 7.53 16.14 -4.13
N VAL A 46 7.17 14.98 -4.67
CA VAL A 46 6.58 13.86 -3.95
C VAL A 46 7.56 12.71 -3.91
N ALA A 47 8.08 12.41 -2.72
CA ALA A 47 8.87 11.20 -2.48
C ALA A 47 7.94 10.06 -2.07
N TYR A 48 7.94 8.95 -2.82
CA TYR A 48 7.14 7.76 -2.51
C TYR A 48 8.04 6.60 -2.11
N VAL A 49 7.96 6.19 -0.85
CA VAL A 49 8.91 5.23 -0.25
C VAL A 49 8.23 4.31 0.78
N PRO A 50 8.18 2.98 0.57
CA PRO A 50 8.69 2.22 -0.56
C PRO A 50 7.74 2.31 -1.77
N ALA A 51 8.29 2.44 -2.98
CA ALA A 51 7.47 2.70 -4.18
C ALA A 51 6.82 1.46 -4.80
N GLY A 52 7.28 0.25 -4.48
CA GLY A 52 6.90 -0.99 -5.16
C GLY A 52 7.03 -0.86 -6.69
N GLY A 53 6.01 -1.36 -7.40
CA GLY A 53 5.88 -1.20 -8.86
C GLY A 53 5.40 0.19 -9.31
N GLY A 54 5.31 1.18 -8.41
CA GLY A 54 4.87 2.53 -8.75
C GLY A 54 3.36 2.70 -8.94
N TYR A 55 2.54 1.82 -8.35
CA TYR A 55 1.08 1.81 -8.54
C TYR A 55 0.35 3.05 -8.01
N LEU A 56 0.99 3.88 -7.17
CA LEU A 56 0.44 5.16 -6.73
C LEU A 56 0.53 6.23 -7.83
N ARG A 57 1.47 6.09 -8.78
CA ARG A 57 1.76 7.10 -9.81
C ARG A 57 0.55 7.54 -10.64
N PRO A 58 -0.35 6.64 -11.09
CA PRO A 58 -1.53 7.03 -11.87
C PRO A 58 -2.51 7.94 -11.11
N TYR A 59 -2.43 7.97 -9.77
CA TYR A 59 -3.32 8.75 -8.90
C TYR A 59 -2.77 10.14 -8.59
N LEU A 60 -1.51 10.42 -8.93
CA LEU A 60 -0.90 11.72 -8.64
C LEU A 60 -1.48 12.82 -9.54
N PRO A 61 -1.71 14.04 -8.99
CA PRO A 61 -2.16 15.16 -9.80
C PRO A 61 -1.09 15.57 -10.81
N ALA A 62 -1.53 16.13 -11.94
CA ALA A 62 -0.63 16.64 -12.96
C ALA A 62 0.27 17.75 -12.40
N GLY A 63 1.53 17.78 -12.86
CA GLY A 63 2.48 18.84 -12.52
C GLY A 63 3.27 18.62 -11.23
N VAL A 64 3.07 17.52 -10.49
CA VAL A 64 3.97 17.15 -9.39
C VAL A 64 5.28 16.55 -9.92
N VAL A 65 6.37 16.74 -9.18
CA VAL A 65 7.65 16.06 -9.44
C VAL A 65 7.66 14.76 -8.64
N TYR A 66 7.61 13.62 -9.33
CA TYR A 66 7.52 12.31 -8.69
C TYR A 66 8.91 11.66 -8.50
N LEU A 67 9.27 11.39 -7.25
CA LEU A 67 10.48 10.69 -6.84
C LEU A 67 10.11 9.35 -6.18
N ALA A 68 10.07 8.28 -6.97
CA ALA A 68 9.89 6.93 -6.45
C ALA A 68 11.21 6.36 -5.93
N HIS A 69 11.20 5.77 -4.73
CA HIS A 69 12.31 4.95 -4.25
C HIS A 69 11.82 3.58 -3.82
N GLU A 70 12.33 2.53 -4.47
CA GLU A 70 12.06 1.14 -4.12
C GLU A 70 13.37 0.40 -3.82
N PRO A 71 13.63 0.04 -2.55
CA PRO A 71 14.84 -0.68 -2.17
C PRO A 71 14.84 -2.17 -2.58
N CYS A 72 13.69 -2.74 -2.95
CA CYS A 72 13.57 -4.12 -3.41
C CYS A 72 13.85 -4.24 -4.92
N ALA A 73 14.92 -4.96 -5.28
CA ALA A 73 15.32 -5.19 -6.67
C ALA A 73 14.30 -5.96 -7.52
N SER A 74 13.30 -6.64 -6.91
CA SER A 74 12.24 -7.33 -7.67
C SER A 74 11.20 -6.40 -8.28
N PHE A 75 11.15 -5.14 -7.83
CA PHE A 75 10.37 -4.11 -8.50
C PHE A 75 11.34 -3.31 -9.38
N THR A 76 11.12 -3.32 -10.69
CA THR A 76 12.04 -2.73 -11.69
C THR A 76 12.04 -1.19 -11.70
N ASN A 77 11.47 -0.52 -10.70
CA ASN A 77 11.29 0.93 -10.68
C ASN A 77 12.42 1.62 -9.89
N HIS A 78 13.64 1.62 -10.44
CA HIS A 78 14.79 2.28 -9.81
C HIS A 78 14.79 3.79 -10.08
N GLY A 79 14.06 4.54 -9.26
CA GLY A 79 14.41 5.94 -8.95
C GLY A 79 15.37 5.96 -7.75
N ALA A 80 16.59 6.44 -7.95
CA ALA A 80 17.57 6.55 -6.87
C ALA A 80 17.32 7.83 -6.08
N VAL A 81 16.91 7.71 -4.81
CA VAL A 81 17.04 8.77 -3.80
C VAL A 81 18.23 8.37 -2.90
N PRO A 82 19.24 9.23 -2.67
CA PRO A 82 20.37 8.89 -1.80
C PRO A 82 19.91 8.77 -0.34
N GLY A 83 20.07 7.60 0.25
CA GLY A 83 19.82 7.37 1.68
C GLY A 83 19.68 5.88 2.00
N THR A 84 20.51 5.36 2.90
CA THR A 84 20.36 4.00 3.43
C THR A 84 19.24 4.01 4.47
N ILE A 85 18.03 3.61 4.09
CA ILE A 85 16.93 3.43 5.04
C ILE A 85 17.01 2.00 5.60
N THR A 86 17.49 1.84 6.82
CA THR A 86 17.33 0.59 7.58
C THR A 86 15.90 0.54 8.13
N ARG A 87 15.07 -0.38 7.66
CA ARG A 87 13.66 -0.49 8.08
C ARG A 87 13.44 -1.63 9.07
N GLU A 88 13.08 -1.27 10.30
CA GLU A 88 12.29 -2.11 11.19
C GLU A 88 10.80 -1.98 10.81
N ARG A 89 10.00 -3.02 11.07
CA ARG A 89 8.57 -3.05 10.72
C ARG A 89 7.77 -2.35 11.82
N PHE A 90 7.48 -1.06 11.63
CA PHE A 90 6.57 -0.31 12.48
C PHE A 90 5.18 -0.26 11.84
N PHE A 91 4.16 -0.59 12.64
CA PHE A 91 2.81 -0.13 12.33
C PHE A 91 2.72 1.32 12.78
N LEU A 92 2.07 2.16 11.95
CA LEU A 92 1.78 3.53 12.37
C LEU A 92 0.83 3.46 13.56
N ASP A 93 1.21 4.10 14.65
CA ASP A 93 0.46 4.14 15.90
C ASP A 93 0.70 5.45 16.65
N GLN A 94 0.26 5.51 17.91
CA GLN A 94 0.45 6.69 18.75
C GLN A 94 1.94 7.01 18.98
N GLY A 95 2.81 6.01 19.01
CA GLY A 95 4.26 6.21 19.10
C GLY A 95 4.79 6.97 17.90
N THR A 96 4.31 6.63 16.70
CA THR A 96 4.67 7.35 15.47
C THR A 96 4.25 8.82 15.51
N LEU A 97 3.05 9.12 16.02
CA LEU A 97 2.58 10.50 16.17
C LEU A 97 3.48 11.29 17.13
N ASN A 98 3.81 10.68 18.26
CA ASN A 98 4.72 11.30 19.23
C ASN A 98 6.10 11.54 18.60
N GLU A 99 6.64 10.57 17.84
CA GLU A 99 7.94 10.73 17.16
C GLU A 99 7.93 11.88 16.15
N LEU A 100 6.85 12.03 15.37
CA LEU A 100 6.68 13.15 14.44
C LEU A 100 6.68 14.49 15.19
N GLU A 101 5.89 14.62 16.26
CA GLU A 101 5.85 15.84 17.07
C GLU A 101 7.20 16.16 17.74
N HIS A 102 7.90 15.15 18.28
CA HIS A 102 9.24 15.31 18.86
C HIS A 102 10.29 15.68 17.81
N ALA A 103 10.13 15.22 16.57
CA ALA A 103 10.95 15.62 15.42
C ALA A 103 10.60 17.03 14.91
N GLY A 104 9.62 17.70 15.52
CA GLY A 104 9.21 19.06 15.20
C GLY A 104 8.18 19.15 14.07
N PHE A 105 7.55 18.04 13.65
CA PHE A 105 6.44 18.10 12.71
C PHE A 105 5.15 18.53 13.42
N ILE A 106 4.31 19.25 12.67
CA ILE A 106 2.93 19.57 13.04
C ILE A 106 2.04 18.58 12.31
N ILE A 107 1.29 17.76 13.07
CA ILE A 107 0.32 16.83 12.49
C ILE A 107 -0.92 17.62 12.09
N GLU A 108 -1.20 17.69 10.79
CA GLU A 108 -2.38 18.37 10.26
C GLU A 108 -3.59 17.43 10.25
N GLN A 109 -3.36 16.15 9.95
CA GLN A 109 -4.42 15.14 9.83
C GLN A 109 -3.93 13.77 10.30
N CYS A 110 -4.80 13.04 11.00
CA CYS A 110 -4.59 11.65 11.37
C CYS A 110 -5.94 10.92 11.38
N HIS A 111 -6.16 10.05 10.41
CA HIS A 111 -7.44 9.36 10.23
C HIS A 111 -7.21 7.88 9.95
N ARG A 112 -8.13 7.05 10.47
CA ARG A 112 -8.31 5.69 9.98
C ARG A 112 -9.55 5.68 9.10
N ASN A 113 -9.37 5.37 7.83
CA ASN A 113 -10.45 5.32 6.86
C ASN A 113 -10.81 3.87 6.59
N ASP A 114 -12.11 3.57 6.63
CA ASP A 114 -12.67 2.30 6.18
C ASP A 114 -13.10 2.43 4.72
N PHE A 115 -12.76 1.44 3.90
CA PHE A 115 -13.03 1.42 2.46
C PHE A 115 -13.04 -0.02 1.93
N HIS A 116 -13.26 -0.17 0.63
CA HIS A 116 -13.30 -1.48 -0.01
C HIS A 116 -12.15 -1.65 -1.00
N TRP A 117 -11.50 -2.82 -0.94
CA TRP A 117 -10.79 -3.32 -2.11
C TRP A 117 -11.78 -4.02 -3.03
N SER A 118 -11.81 -3.63 -4.29
CA SER A 118 -12.87 -4.01 -5.24
C SER A 118 -12.41 -5.08 -6.22
N PHE A 119 -13.24 -6.10 -6.41
CA PHE A 119 -12.95 -7.23 -7.29
C PHE A 119 -14.17 -7.62 -8.12
N PRO A 120 -13.98 -8.19 -9.32
CA PRO A 120 -15.10 -8.63 -10.15
C PRO A 120 -15.89 -9.80 -9.53
N ASP A 121 -15.24 -10.61 -8.68
CA ASP A 121 -15.84 -11.74 -8.00
C ASP A 121 -14.98 -12.18 -6.79
N ARG A 122 -15.53 -13.10 -5.98
CA ARG A 122 -14.86 -13.67 -4.80
C ARG A 122 -13.58 -14.46 -5.11
N GLN A 123 -13.51 -15.11 -6.27
CA GLN A 123 -12.35 -15.93 -6.65
C GLN A 123 -11.17 -15.01 -6.98
N SER A 124 -11.42 -13.92 -7.69
CA SER A 124 -10.47 -12.86 -8.00
C SER A 124 -9.93 -12.20 -6.73
N MET A 125 -10.81 -11.85 -5.79
CA MET A 125 -10.44 -11.34 -4.47
C MET A 125 -9.49 -12.30 -3.72
N ALA A 126 -9.86 -13.58 -3.66
CA ALA A 126 -9.06 -14.59 -2.98
C ALA A 126 -7.70 -14.79 -3.65
N ALA A 127 -7.67 -14.88 -4.99
CA ALA A 127 -6.44 -15.04 -5.76
C ALA A 127 -5.51 -13.83 -5.60
N PHE A 128 -6.06 -12.62 -5.59
CA PHE A 128 -5.31 -11.40 -5.35
C PHE A 128 -4.64 -11.42 -3.97
N CYS A 129 -5.42 -11.61 -2.89
CA CYS A 129 -4.88 -11.63 -1.53
C CYS A 129 -3.87 -12.78 -1.32
N HIS A 130 -4.14 -13.94 -1.89
CA HIS A 130 -3.26 -15.11 -1.81
C HIS A 130 -1.88 -14.82 -2.42
N GLN A 131 -1.84 -14.15 -3.57
CA GLN A 131 -0.60 -13.73 -4.23
C GLN A 131 0.06 -12.52 -3.54
N LEU A 132 -0.72 -11.48 -3.23
CA LEU A 132 -0.23 -10.23 -2.64
C LEU A 132 0.51 -10.48 -1.32
N PHE A 133 -0.04 -11.34 -0.47
CA PHE A 133 0.54 -11.67 0.83
C PHE A 133 1.50 -12.86 0.80
N ASP A 134 1.65 -13.52 -0.35
CA ASP A 134 2.47 -14.72 -0.56
C ASP A 134 2.07 -15.85 0.40
N ILE A 135 0.79 -16.21 0.42
CA ILE A 135 0.22 -17.19 1.35
C ILE A 135 0.55 -18.62 0.87
N GLN A 136 1.67 -19.18 1.31
CA GLN A 136 2.16 -20.48 0.81
C GLN A 136 1.56 -21.73 1.47
N LYS A 137 0.93 -21.59 2.64
CA LYS A 137 0.52 -22.74 3.49
C LYS A 137 -0.97 -23.07 3.43
N SER A 138 -1.76 -22.34 2.65
CA SER A 138 -3.19 -22.55 2.51
C SER A 138 -3.59 -22.55 1.04
N THR A 139 -4.85 -22.82 0.75
CA THR A 139 -5.40 -22.66 -0.59
C THR A 139 -6.06 -21.28 -0.77
N PRO A 140 -6.29 -20.81 -2.00
CA PRO A 140 -7.14 -19.64 -2.24
C PRO A 140 -8.55 -19.80 -1.65
N ALA A 141 -9.10 -21.02 -1.61
CA ALA A 141 -10.41 -21.27 -0.98
C ALA A 141 -10.36 -21.04 0.54
N ASP A 142 -9.26 -21.38 1.20
CA ASP A 142 -9.06 -21.05 2.61
C ASP A 142 -8.88 -19.54 2.81
N THR A 143 -8.15 -18.88 1.92
CA THR A 143 -8.01 -17.42 1.92
C THR A 143 -9.38 -16.73 1.80
N LEU A 144 -10.24 -17.19 0.89
CA LEU A 144 -11.61 -16.67 0.76
C LEU A 144 -12.38 -16.81 2.07
N ARG A 145 -12.38 -18.02 2.65
CA ARG A 145 -13.07 -18.28 3.93
C ARG A 145 -12.55 -17.38 5.05
N SER A 146 -11.25 -17.16 5.13
CA SER A 146 -10.64 -16.25 6.11
C SER A 146 -11.06 -14.81 5.89
N ILE A 147 -11.12 -14.33 4.65
CA ILE A 147 -11.58 -12.97 4.34
C ILE A 147 -13.03 -12.78 4.78
N GLU A 148 -13.93 -13.70 4.42
CA GLU A 148 -15.36 -13.60 4.77
C GLU A 148 -15.61 -13.66 6.28
N THR A 149 -14.80 -14.42 7.02
CA THR A 149 -14.99 -14.61 8.47
C THR A 149 -14.32 -13.53 9.32
N GLN A 150 -13.23 -12.91 8.85
CA GLN A 150 -12.42 -12.00 9.67
C GLN A 150 -12.48 -10.54 9.23
N LEU A 151 -12.61 -10.28 7.93
CA LEU A 151 -12.60 -8.92 7.38
C LEU A 151 -14.01 -8.46 7.02
N GLY A 152 -14.77 -9.32 6.34
CA GLY A 152 -16.06 -8.99 5.78
C GLY A 152 -16.00 -8.64 4.29
N VAL A 153 -17.10 -8.92 3.59
CA VAL A 153 -17.24 -8.72 2.15
C VAL A 153 -18.64 -8.17 1.87
N THR A 154 -18.71 -7.09 1.08
CA THR A 154 -19.96 -6.60 0.51
C THR A 154 -20.08 -7.09 -0.93
N GLU A 155 -21.26 -7.55 -1.33
CA GLU A 155 -21.56 -7.94 -2.70
C GLU A 155 -22.46 -6.90 -3.35
N ASN A 156 -22.10 -6.49 -4.56
CA ASN A 156 -22.85 -5.53 -5.35
C ASN A 156 -23.87 -6.26 -6.23
N THR A 157 -24.86 -5.51 -6.73
CA THR A 157 -25.93 -6.05 -7.57
C THR A 157 -25.44 -6.60 -8.92
N ASP A 158 -24.27 -6.18 -9.38
CA ASP A 158 -23.62 -6.65 -10.60
C ASP A 158 -22.75 -7.90 -10.40
N GLY A 159 -22.68 -8.44 -9.17
CA GLY A 159 -21.87 -9.59 -8.80
C GLY A 159 -20.43 -9.27 -8.40
N SER A 160 -20.01 -8.00 -8.50
CA SER A 160 -18.72 -7.56 -7.98
C SER A 160 -18.71 -7.56 -6.45
N VAL A 161 -17.51 -7.65 -5.86
CA VAL A 161 -17.35 -7.71 -4.41
C VAL A 161 -16.37 -6.66 -3.89
N GLY A 162 -16.68 -6.12 -2.73
CA GLY A 162 -15.83 -5.22 -1.95
C GLY A 162 -15.35 -5.89 -0.68
N MET A 163 -14.06 -6.20 -0.60
CA MET A 163 -13.43 -6.67 0.64
C MET A 163 -13.29 -5.49 1.61
N HIS A 164 -13.79 -5.63 2.84
CA HIS A 164 -13.68 -4.58 3.85
C HIS A 164 -12.23 -4.41 4.26
N TRP A 165 -11.75 -3.18 4.27
CA TRP A 165 -10.37 -2.85 4.63
C TRP A 165 -10.30 -1.48 5.33
N SER A 166 -9.16 -1.21 5.96
CA SER A 166 -8.91 0.10 6.57
C SER A 166 -7.44 0.46 6.53
N LEU A 167 -7.15 1.76 6.44
CA LEU A 167 -5.78 2.29 6.43
C LEU A 167 -5.73 3.51 7.35
N MET A 168 -4.67 3.58 8.17
CA MET A 168 -4.33 4.78 8.91
C MET A 168 -3.44 5.67 8.05
N THR A 169 -3.83 6.94 7.92
CA THR A 169 -3.10 7.96 7.18
C THR A 169 -2.75 9.10 8.12
N ILE A 170 -1.49 9.54 8.07
CA ILE A 170 -0.96 10.69 8.81
C ILE A 170 -0.45 11.70 7.78
N ALA A 171 -0.92 12.94 7.85
CA ALA A 171 -0.37 14.07 7.12
C ALA A 171 0.25 15.05 8.14
N ALA A 172 1.52 15.39 7.94
CA ALA A 172 2.25 16.27 8.83
C ALA A 172 3.20 17.16 8.04
N VAL A 173 3.43 18.37 8.56
CA VAL A 173 4.26 19.40 7.94
C VAL A 173 5.34 19.86 8.89
N THR A 174 6.47 20.30 8.35
CA THR A 174 7.46 21.05 9.15
C THR A 174 6.98 22.49 9.34
N PRO A 175 7.14 23.10 10.52
CA PRO A 175 6.81 24.50 10.74
C PRO A 175 7.55 25.40 9.75
N CYS A 176 6.85 26.41 9.22
CA CYS A 176 7.39 27.45 8.36
C CYS A 176 8.32 28.41 9.12
#